data_AF-A0A972EUL1-F1
#
_entry.id   AF-A0A972EUL1-F1
#
_cell.length_a   1.000
_cell.length_b   1.000
_cell.length_c   1.000
_cell.angle_alpha   90.00
_cell.angle_beta   90.00
_cell.angle_gamma   90.00
#
_symmetry.space_group_name_H-M   'P 1'
#
loop_
_entity.id
_entity.type
_entity.pdbx_description
1 polymer ?
#
loop_
_entity_poly.entity_id
_entity_poly.type
_entity_poly.pdbx_seq_one_letter_code
_entity_poly.pdbx_strand_id
1 'polypeptide(L)'
;MSQTSSKTRLFLAILAVVVGVFMVGVAPFLIQTSLDRVMTALVKVSAQKPAYASGILLFSVLYPLYRAIIFIAGITLIVIARSIREGKEWTFPVGLLASAFPASGGMFMMLPYVSFVPGLPLPMLVSLTGLLFFLCLILLRKVNTQKKIAQLLTLTFCGIMTAHAFVIAVGGMRQTLTRLEKPLYSGIEGWVLAWSSPVQFICVILLFVAIYKIAARKMEGWWMALVAAVSLVAMNTPTQIIRTLRTDATSIDYLIGALLSTALLVILLLPKIKRALFEEPAS
;
A
#
# COMPACT_ATOMS: atom_id res chain seq x y z
N MET A 1 14.98 -3.70 18.10
CA MET A 1 16.23 -2.96 17.88
C MET A 1 17.26 -3.14 18.99
N SER A 2 16.91 -3.09 20.28
CA SER A 2 17.88 -3.17 21.39
C SER A 2 18.67 -4.48 21.39
N GLN A 3 17.99 -5.61 21.19
CA GLN A 3 18.57 -6.96 21.12
C GLN A 3 19.30 -7.26 19.79
N THR A 4 19.26 -6.34 18.82
CA THR A 4 19.89 -6.53 17.49
C THR A 4 21.36 -6.14 17.54
N SER A 5 22.23 -6.93 16.89
CA SER A 5 23.68 -6.74 16.94
C SER A 5 24.09 -5.34 16.45
N SER A 6 25.18 -4.79 16.99
CA SER A 6 25.69 -3.47 16.60
C SER A 6 25.96 -3.36 15.10
N LYS A 7 26.57 -4.40 14.49
CA LYS A 7 26.84 -4.47 13.05
C LYS A 7 25.54 -4.42 12.23
N THR A 8 24.53 -5.17 12.63
CA THR A 8 23.23 -5.18 11.95
C THR A 8 22.50 -3.83 12.10
N ARG A 9 22.56 -3.20 13.28
CA ARG A 9 21.98 -1.87 13.49
C ARG A 9 22.67 -0.79 12.66
N LEU A 10 24.00 -0.86 12.54
CA LEU A 10 24.76 0.03 11.68
C LEU A 10 24.35 -0.15 10.21
N PHE A 11 24.26 -1.39 9.74
CA PHE A 11 23.78 -1.69 8.38
C PHE A 11 22.38 -1.13 8.13
N LEU A 12 21.42 -1.37 9.03
CA LEU A 12 20.06 -0.85 8.90
C LEU A 12 20.01 0.68 8.94
N ALA A 13 20.86 1.33 9.73
CA ALA A 13 20.96 2.79 9.77
C ALA A 13 21.52 3.35 8.45
N ILE A 14 22.58 2.75 7.90
CA ILE A 14 23.13 3.13 6.59
C ILE A 14 22.07 2.93 5.50
N LEU A 15 21.40 1.78 5.50
CA LEU A 15 20.34 1.47 4.55
C LEU A 15 19.18 2.47 4.66
N ALA A 16 18.81 2.90 5.88
CA ALA A 16 17.77 3.91 6.08
C ALA A 16 18.17 5.26 5.46
N VAL A 17 19.43 5.67 5.60
CA VAL A 17 19.96 6.87 4.95
C VAL A 17 19.93 6.72 3.44
N VAL A 18 20.46 5.63 2.88
CA VAL A 18 20.50 5.39 1.42
C VAL A 18 19.10 5.42 0.82
N VAL A 19 18.17 4.68 1.43
CA VAL A 19 16.76 4.63 0.99
C VAL A 19 16.09 5.98 1.17
N GLY A 20 16.31 6.66 2.29
CA GLY A 20 15.77 7.98 2.54
C GLY A 20 16.27 9.04 1.55
N VAL A 21 17.57 9.04 1.22
CA VAL A 21 18.15 9.91 0.18
C VAL A 21 17.56 9.59 -1.19
N PHE A 22 17.40 8.31 -1.54
CA PHE A 22 16.70 7.94 -2.78
C PHE A 22 15.26 8.49 -2.82
N MET A 23 14.51 8.35 -1.73
CA MET A 23 13.12 8.82 -1.63
C MET A 23 12.99 10.35 -1.71
N VAL A 24 14.01 11.08 -1.26
CA VAL A 24 14.06 12.55 -1.28
C VAL A 24 14.60 13.08 -2.61
N GLY A 25 15.67 12.48 -3.13
CA GLY A 25 16.46 13.03 -4.24
C GLY A 25 16.20 12.36 -5.60
N VAL A 26 15.67 11.14 -5.65
CA VAL A 26 15.50 10.38 -6.91
C VAL A 26 14.03 10.06 -7.18
N ALA A 27 13.32 9.51 -6.19
CA ALA A 27 11.92 9.13 -6.34
C ALA A 27 11.00 10.26 -6.85
N PRO A 28 11.14 11.54 -6.40
CA PRO A 28 10.28 12.62 -6.89
C PRO A 28 10.38 12.85 -8.40
N PHE A 29 11.57 12.70 -8.98
CA PHE A 29 11.82 12.83 -10.41
C PHE A 29 11.30 11.63 -11.20
N LEU A 30 11.48 10.42 -10.66
CA LEU A 30 10.90 9.21 -11.26
C LEU A 30 9.37 9.29 -11.31
N ILE A 31 8.74 9.79 -10.23
CA ILE A 31 7.29 9.95 -10.15
C ILE A 31 6.81 11.07 -11.09
N GLN A 32 7.51 12.20 -11.17
CA GLN A 32 7.16 13.27 -12.12
C GLN A 32 7.26 12.77 -13.58
N THR A 33 8.37 12.14 -13.93
CA THR A 33 8.57 11.58 -15.28
C THR A 33 7.51 10.53 -15.61
N SER A 34 7.14 9.69 -14.63
CA SER A 34 6.05 8.74 -14.75
C SER A 34 4.71 9.43 -15.01
N LEU A 35 4.40 10.49 -14.24
CA LEU A 35 3.19 11.28 -14.41
C LEU A 35 3.12 11.90 -15.80
N ASP A 36 4.19 12.55 -16.27
CA ASP A 36 4.21 13.22 -17.58
C ASP A 36 3.97 12.23 -18.73
N ARG A 37 4.58 11.05 -18.66
CA ARG A 37 4.38 9.98 -19.64
C ARG A 37 2.94 9.45 -19.61
N VAL A 38 2.41 9.20 -18.41
CA VAL A 38 1.03 8.72 -18.23
C VAL A 38 0.03 9.77 -18.69
N MET A 39 0.23 11.06 -18.38
CA MET A 39 -0.63 12.16 -18.84
C MET A 39 -0.61 12.31 -20.35
N THR A 40 0.58 12.28 -20.95
CA THR A 40 0.72 12.35 -22.42
C THR A 40 -0.03 11.22 -23.11
N ALA A 41 0.10 9.99 -22.59
CA ALA A 41 -0.60 8.84 -23.14
C ALA A 41 -2.13 8.94 -22.90
N LEU A 42 -2.55 9.34 -21.71
CA LEU A 42 -3.97 9.48 -21.37
C LEU A 42 -4.67 10.56 -22.17
N VAL A 43 -4.03 11.70 -22.47
CA VAL A 43 -4.62 12.74 -23.34
C VAL A 43 -4.95 12.14 -24.71
N LYS A 44 -4.01 11.38 -25.31
CA LYS A 44 -4.21 10.71 -26.60
C LYS A 44 -5.32 9.66 -26.54
N VAL A 45 -5.28 8.79 -25.53
CA VAL A 45 -6.28 7.72 -25.36
C VAL A 45 -7.66 8.29 -25.06
N SER A 46 -7.75 9.34 -24.24
CA SER A 46 -9.03 9.96 -23.86
C SER A 46 -9.71 10.69 -25.00
N ALA A 47 -8.94 11.23 -25.95
CA ALA A 47 -9.49 11.81 -27.18
C ALA A 47 -10.24 10.77 -28.03
N GLN A 48 -9.78 9.52 -28.01
CA GLN A 48 -10.41 8.40 -28.72
C GLN A 48 -11.46 7.68 -27.87
N LYS A 49 -11.24 7.62 -26.55
CA LYS A 49 -12.06 6.90 -25.58
C LYS A 49 -12.34 7.81 -24.38
N PRO A 50 -13.42 8.63 -24.43
CA PRO A 50 -13.73 9.62 -23.39
C PRO A 50 -13.83 9.04 -21.97
N ALA A 51 -14.11 7.74 -21.82
CA ALA A 51 -14.11 7.03 -20.55
C ALA A 51 -12.74 7.01 -19.80
N TYR A 52 -11.65 7.43 -20.44
CA TYR A 52 -10.34 7.57 -19.79
C TYR A 52 -10.05 8.99 -19.30
N ALA A 53 -10.87 9.99 -19.65
CA ALA A 53 -10.63 11.39 -19.30
C ALA A 53 -10.58 11.65 -17.79
N SER A 54 -11.36 10.92 -16.99
CA SER A 54 -11.34 11.03 -15.52
C SER A 54 -9.97 10.65 -14.91
N GLY A 55 -9.18 9.83 -15.60
CA GLY A 55 -7.83 9.48 -15.18
C GLY A 55 -6.88 10.67 -15.14
N ILE A 56 -7.06 11.65 -16.05
CA ILE A 56 -6.23 12.87 -16.08
C ILE A 56 -6.39 13.64 -14.78
N LEU A 57 -7.63 13.88 -14.35
CA LEU A 57 -7.93 14.58 -13.09
C LEU A 57 -7.37 13.81 -11.88
N LEU A 58 -7.68 12.51 -11.78
CA LEU A 58 -7.30 11.72 -10.62
C LEU A 58 -5.77 11.61 -10.45
N PHE A 59 -5.04 11.31 -11.52
CA PHE A 59 -3.60 11.13 -11.43
C PHE A 59 -2.86 12.46 -11.27
N SER A 60 -3.38 13.56 -11.81
CA SER A 60 -2.82 14.92 -11.58
C SER A 60 -2.83 15.32 -10.10
N VAL A 61 -3.73 14.75 -9.29
CA VAL A 61 -3.79 15.00 -7.84
C VAL A 61 -3.03 13.93 -7.06
N LEU A 62 -3.30 12.65 -7.36
CA LEU A 62 -2.81 11.54 -6.54
C LEU A 62 -1.31 11.31 -6.70
N TYR A 63 -0.72 11.51 -7.89
CA TYR A 63 0.72 11.35 -8.06
C TYR A 63 1.50 12.40 -7.27
N PRO A 64 1.22 13.73 -7.37
CA PRO A 64 1.90 14.73 -6.56
C PRO A 64 1.70 14.54 -5.06
N LEU A 65 0.48 14.18 -4.62
CA LEU A 65 0.20 13.89 -3.23
C LEU A 65 1.07 12.74 -2.71
N TYR A 66 1.10 11.63 -3.45
CA TYR A 66 1.85 10.46 -3.03
C TYR A 66 3.36 10.68 -3.10
N ARG A 67 3.84 11.46 -4.08
CA ARG A 67 5.22 11.94 -4.14
C ARG A 67 5.60 12.70 -2.87
N ALA A 68 4.74 13.61 -2.38
CA ALA A 68 5.00 14.35 -1.14
C ALA A 68 5.05 13.43 0.08
N ILE A 69 4.15 12.43 0.16
CA ILE A 69 4.15 11.42 1.22
C ILE A 69 5.47 10.63 1.22
N ILE A 70 5.93 10.18 0.04
CA ILE A 70 7.21 9.46 -0.12
C ILE A 70 8.39 10.36 0.28
N PHE A 71 8.38 11.63 -0.10
CA PHE A 71 9.42 12.58 0.29
C PHE A 71 9.52 12.72 1.82
N ILE A 72 8.39 12.90 2.50
CA ILE A 72 8.33 12.99 3.98
C ILE A 72 8.77 11.69 4.63
N ALA A 73 8.36 10.54 4.07
CA ALA A 73 8.81 9.25 4.54
C ALA A 73 10.33 9.07 4.38
N GLY A 74 10.93 9.61 3.32
CA GLY A 74 12.37 9.62 3.10
C GLY A 74 13.13 10.45 4.14
N ILE A 75 12.64 11.67 4.42
CA ILE A 75 13.16 12.51 5.51
C ILE A 75 13.07 11.76 6.84
N THR A 76 11.94 11.10 7.10
CA THR A 76 11.74 10.32 8.32
C THR A 76 12.81 9.25 8.46
N LEU A 77 13.11 8.48 7.41
CA LEU A 77 14.16 7.45 7.45
C LEU A 77 15.55 8.02 7.72
N ILE A 78 15.88 9.17 7.15
CA ILE A 78 17.16 9.87 7.39
C ILE A 78 17.25 10.29 8.87
N VAL A 79 16.21 10.94 9.40
CA VAL A 79 16.18 11.46 10.77
C VAL A 79 16.28 10.34 11.80
N ILE A 80 15.58 9.22 11.59
CA ILE A 80 15.62 8.10 12.55
C ILE A 80 16.87 7.23 12.45
N ALA A 81 17.70 7.38 11.41
CA ALA A 81 18.86 6.51 11.17
C ALA A 81 19.82 6.45 12.36
N ARG A 82 20.08 7.60 13.01
CA ARG A 82 20.88 7.65 14.25
C ARG A 82 20.24 6.83 15.37
N SER A 83 18.93 6.96 15.55
CA SER A 83 18.19 6.21 16.57
C SER A 83 18.12 4.70 16.27
N ILE A 84 18.14 4.31 14.99
CA ILE A 84 18.28 2.91 14.56
C ILE A 84 19.64 2.36 15.01
N ARG A 85 20.72 3.11 14.77
CA ARG A 85 22.08 2.74 15.19
C ARG A 85 22.20 2.59 16.71
N GLU A 86 21.56 3.50 17.45
CA GLU A 86 21.47 3.47 18.92
C GLU A 86 20.58 2.31 19.44
N GLY A 87 19.80 1.67 18.56
CA GLY A 87 18.99 0.50 18.91
C GLY A 87 17.66 0.83 19.59
N LYS A 88 17.12 2.04 19.41
CA LYS A 88 15.83 2.44 20.00
C LYS A 88 14.68 1.66 19.38
N GLU A 89 13.84 1.02 20.20
CA GLU A 89 12.76 0.14 19.69
C GLU A 89 11.69 0.88 18.86
N TRP A 90 11.40 2.14 19.18
CA TRP A 90 10.38 2.93 18.49
C TRP A 90 10.71 3.17 17.01
N THR A 91 11.97 3.04 16.58
CA THR A 91 12.34 3.22 15.18
C THR A 91 11.85 2.09 14.28
N PHE A 92 11.54 0.92 14.84
CA PHE A 92 11.02 -0.22 14.08
C PHE A 92 9.63 0.07 13.48
N PRO A 93 8.59 0.43 14.26
CA PRO A 93 7.29 0.78 13.68
C PRO A 93 7.33 2.02 12.79
N VAL A 94 8.13 3.04 13.14
CA VAL A 94 8.30 4.25 12.29
C VAL A 94 8.95 3.89 10.96
N GLY A 95 10.06 3.13 10.98
CA GLY A 95 10.77 2.74 9.77
C GLY A 95 9.92 1.87 8.84
N LEU A 96 9.15 0.93 9.40
CA LEU A 96 8.24 0.10 8.62
C LEU A 96 7.15 0.93 7.93
N LEU A 97 6.47 1.82 8.66
CA LEU A 97 5.46 2.70 8.08
C LEU A 97 6.07 3.60 6.99
N ALA A 98 7.23 4.21 7.27
CA ALA A 98 7.92 5.06 6.31
C ALA A 98 8.26 4.30 5.01
N SER A 99 8.69 3.04 5.09
CA SER A 99 8.92 2.21 3.89
C SER A 99 7.67 1.62 3.24
N ALA A 100 6.55 1.52 3.97
CA ALA A 100 5.30 1.03 3.41
C ALA A 100 4.71 2.00 2.39
N PHE A 101 4.92 3.32 2.57
CA PHE A 101 4.49 4.34 1.62
C PHE A 101 5.10 4.13 0.22
N PRO A 102 6.42 4.19 0.00
CA PRO A 102 7.00 3.98 -1.33
C PRO A 102 6.66 2.61 -1.91
N ALA A 103 6.60 1.54 -1.09
CA ALA A 103 6.22 0.20 -1.53
C ALA A 103 4.80 0.15 -2.12
N SER A 104 3.80 0.61 -1.37
CA SER A 104 2.40 0.57 -1.83
C SER A 104 2.08 1.65 -2.87
N GLY A 105 2.64 2.85 -2.72
CA GLY A 105 2.49 3.96 -3.66
C GLY A 105 3.11 3.70 -5.02
N GLY A 106 4.31 3.14 -5.04
CA GLY A 106 4.98 2.76 -6.28
C GLY A 106 4.14 1.76 -7.07
N MET A 107 3.52 0.77 -6.39
CA MET A 107 2.59 -0.16 -7.04
C MET A 107 1.32 0.52 -7.56
N PHE A 108 0.74 1.43 -6.79
CA PHE A 108 -0.41 2.23 -7.25
C PHE A 108 -0.08 2.99 -8.55
N MET A 109 1.04 3.72 -8.56
CA MET A 109 1.47 4.52 -9.71
C MET A 109 1.96 3.65 -10.89
N MET A 110 2.32 2.40 -10.64
CA MET A 110 2.75 1.46 -11.68
C MET A 110 1.58 1.08 -12.60
N LEU A 111 0.38 0.91 -12.06
CA LEU A 111 -0.77 0.38 -12.82
C LEU A 111 -1.18 1.23 -14.03
N PRO A 112 -1.43 2.55 -13.90
CA PRO A 112 -1.67 3.37 -15.08
C PRO A 112 -0.44 3.47 -15.99
N TYR A 113 0.79 3.34 -15.47
CA TYR A 113 1.99 3.33 -16.32
C TYR A 113 2.00 2.10 -17.24
N VAL A 114 1.84 0.88 -16.72
CA VAL A 114 1.83 -0.34 -17.54
C VAL A 114 0.65 -0.40 -18.50
N SER A 115 -0.43 0.31 -18.18
CA SER A 115 -1.64 0.35 -19.01
C SER A 115 -1.50 1.26 -20.24
N PHE A 116 -0.66 2.29 -20.17
CA PHE A 116 -0.62 3.36 -21.20
C PHE A 116 0.76 3.67 -21.75
N VAL A 117 1.82 3.26 -21.07
CA VAL A 117 3.20 3.64 -21.39
C VAL A 117 4.03 2.38 -21.64
N PRO A 118 4.69 2.24 -22.81
CA PRO A 118 5.57 1.10 -23.07
C PRO A 118 6.87 1.19 -22.26
N GLY A 119 7.46 0.02 -22.00
CA GLY A 119 8.77 -0.11 -21.37
C GLY A 119 8.73 -0.28 -19.85
N LEU A 120 9.89 -0.12 -19.20
CA LEU A 120 10.06 -0.35 -17.77
C LEU A 120 9.24 0.66 -16.93
N PRO A 121 8.38 0.19 -16.00
CA PRO A 121 7.61 1.09 -15.15
C PRO A 121 8.50 1.78 -14.11
N LEU A 122 8.72 3.09 -14.26
CA LEU A 122 9.55 3.87 -13.31
C LEU A 122 9.05 3.78 -11.85
N PRO A 123 7.73 3.79 -11.56
CA PRO A 123 7.24 3.62 -10.18
C PRO A 123 7.57 2.27 -9.55
N MET A 124 7.88 1.24 -10.36
CA MET A 124 8.32 -0.06 -9.84
C MET A 124 9.62 0.07 -9.06
N LEU A 125 10.57 0.91 -9.51
CA LEU A 125 11.81 1.16 -8.78
C LEU A 125 11.54 1.76 -7.40
N VAL A 126 10.60 2.69 -7.33
CA VAL A 126 10.15 3.30 -6.06
C VAL A 126 9.54 2.26 -5.13
N SER A 127 8.68 1.39 -5.66
CA SER A 127 8.07 0.28 -4.92
C SER A 127 9.13 -0.68 -4.36
N LEU A 128 10.04 -1.14 -5.22
CA LEU A 128 11.08 -2.11 -4.86
C LEU A 128 12.03 -1.56 -3.80
N THR A 129 12.43 -0.29 -3.88
CA THR A 129 13.28 0.33 -2.86
C THR A 129 12.59 0.38 -1.50
N GLY A 130 11.30 0.75 -1.47
CA GLY A 130 10.49 0.71 -0.25
C GLY A 130 10.38 -0.71 0.33
N LEU A 131 10.01 -1.67 -0.51
CA LEU A 131 9.84 -3.06 -0.11
C LEU A 131 11.15 -3.69 0.40
N LEU A 132 12.28 -3.39 -0.24
CA LEU A 132 13.59 -3.84 0.20
C LEU A 132 13.87 -3.41 1.64
N PHE A 133 13.71 -2.12 1.94
CA PHE A 133 13.94 -1.62 3.30
C PHE A 133 12.96 -2.22 4.31
N PHE A 134 11.69 -2.31 3.93
CA PHE A 134 10.63 -2.89 4.75
C PHE A 134 10.98 -4.34 5.16
N LEU A 135 11.37 -5.17 4.20
CA LEU A 135 11.76 -6.56 4.45
C LEU A 135 13.07 -6.65 5.23
N CYS A 136 14.07 -5.83 4.92
CA CYS A 136 15.32 -5.78 5.67
C CYS A 136 15.07 -5.47 7.16
N LEU A 137 14.20 -4.50 7.48
CA LEU A 137 13.85 -4.17 8.86
C LEU A 137 13.27 -5.37 9.62
N ILE A 138 12.37 -6.14 8.98
CA ILE A 138 11.76 -7.33 9.61
C ILE A 138 12.78 -8.46 9.76
N LEU A 139 13.47 -8.79 8.67
CA LEU A 139 14.31 -9.99 8.59
C LEU A 139 15.60 -9.85 9.40
N LEU A 140 16.20 -8.65 9.44
CA LEU A 140 17.47 -8.41 10.13
C LEU A 140 17.28 -8.09 11.62
N ARG A 141 16.06 -7.75 12.06
CA ARG A 141 15.79 -7.58 13.50
C ARG A 141 16.00 -8.90 14.24
N LYS A 142 16.72 -8.85 15.35
CA LYS A 142 16.84 -10.00 16.27
C LYS A 142 15.59 -10.08 17.15
N VAL A 143 14.78 -11.11 16.89
CA VAL A 143 13.60 -11.53 17.65
C VAL A 143 13.46 -13.05 17.50
N ASN A 144 12.61 -13.68 18.32
CA ASN A 144 12.23 -15.10 18.17
C ASN A 144 11.70 -15.37 16.74
N THR A 145 12.06 -16.52 16.17
CA THR A 145 11.62 -16.98 14.83
C THR A 145 10.11 -16.93 14.65
N GLN A 146 9.32 -17.37 15.63
CA GLN A 146 7.86 -17.34 15.54
C GLN A 146 7.33 -15.91 15.40
N LYS A 147 7.88 -14.98 16.20
CA LYS A 147 7.56 -13.56 16.13
C LYS A 147 7.99 -12.94 14.80
N LYS A 148 9.16 -13.33 14.28
CA LYS A 148 9.64 -12.87 12.97
C LYS A 148 8.71 -13.30 11.85
N ILE A 149 8.29 -14.57 11.83
CA ILE A 149 7.35 -15.09 10.83
C ILE A 149 6.00 -14.39 10.95
N ALA A 150 5.48 -14.23 12.18
CA ALA A 150 4.22 -13.53 12.41
C ALA A 150 4.29 -12.06 11.91
N GLN A 151 5.37 -11.34 12.23
CA GLN A 151 5.59 -9.99 11.73
C GLN A 151 5.72 -9.94 10.21
N LEU A 152 6.50 -10.86 9.62
CA LEU A 152 6.68 -10.92 8.17
C LEU A 152 5.35 -11.14 7.45
N LEU A 153 4.58 -12.16 7.85
CA LEU A 153 3.30 -12.48 7.22
C LEU A 153 2.29 -11.36 7.40
N THR A 154 2.02 -10.94 8.63
CA THR A 154 0.97 -9.96 8.92
C THR A 154 1.29 -8.60 8.30
N LEU A 155 2.51 -8.09 8.47
CA LEU A 155 2.86 -6.75 7.98
C LEU A 155 2.99 -6.72 6.46
N THR A 156 3.49 -7.79 5.84
CA THR A 156 3.55 -7.88 4.37
C THR A 156 2.16 -7.94 3.77
N PHE A 157 1.25 -8.76 4.31
CA PHE A 157 -0.13 -8.79 3.80
C PHE A 157 -0.88 -7.48 4.05
N CYS A 158 -0.62 -6.77 5.16
CA CYS A 158 -1.13 -5.41 5.33
C CYS A 158 -0.63 -4.48 4.21
N GLY A 159 0.66 -4.54 3.87
CA GLY A 159 1.24 -3.75 2.78
C GLY A 159 0.67 -4.10 1.39
N ILE A 160 0.55 -5.39 1.08
CA ILE A 160 -0.07 -5.89 -0.16
C ILE A 160 -1.51 -5.38 -0.28
N MET A 161 -2.30 -5.55 0.78
CA MET A 161 -3.69 -5.09 0.80
C MET A 161 -3.80 -3.57 0.71
N THR A 162 -2.85 -2.83 1.28
CA THR A 162 -2.81 -1.37 1.15
C THR A 162 -2.62 -0.96 -0.31
N ALA A 163 -1.66 -1.57 -1.01
CA ALA A 163 -1.42 -1.31 -2.42
C ALA A 163 -2.63 -1.67 -3.29
N HIS A 164 -3.17 -2.87 -3.08
CA HIS A 164 -4.31 -3.37 -3.84
C HIS A 164 -5.58 -2.52 -3.59
N ALA A 165 -5.93 -2.26 -2.33
CA ALA A 165 -7.09 -1.45 -1.97
C ALA A 165 -6.98 -0.04 -2.59
N PHE A 166 -5.79 0.56 -2.56
CA PHE A 166 -5.60 1.88 -3.14
C PHE A 166 -5.79 1.89 -4.67
N VAL A 167 -5.25 0.88 -5.37
CA VAL A 167 -5.48 0.69 -6.81
C VAL A 167 -6.97 0.56 -7.13
N ILE A 168 -7.68 -0.29 -6.39
CA ILE A 168 -9.11 -0.51 -6.60
C ILE A 168 -9.91 0.76 -6.31
N ALA A 169 -9.57 1.49 -5.25
CA ALA A 169 -10.24 2.74 -4.89
C ALA A 169 -10.16 3.77 -6.03
N VAL A 170 -8.97 3.95 -6.59
CA VAL A 170 -8.76 4.90 -7.69
C VAL A 170 -9.40 4.41 -8.99
N GLY A 171 -9.32 3.11 -9.27
CA GLY A 171 -10.00 2.49 -10.40
C GLY A 171 -11.52 2.65 -10.34
N GLY A 172 -12.13 2.41 -9.19
CA GLY A 172 -13.56 2.58 -8.95
C GLY A 172 -14.00 4.05 -9.07
N MET A 173 -13.21 4.99 -8.52
CA MET A 173 -13.47 6.43 -8.71
C MET A 173 -13.40 6.82 -10.19
N ARG A 174 -12.42 6.32 -10.94
CA ARG A 174 -12.28 6.60 -12.37
C ARG A 174 -13.54 6.22 -13.15
N GLN A 175 -14.06 5.02 -12.89
CA GLN A 175 -15.29 4.51 -13.51
C GLN A 175 -16.53 5.30 -13.05
N THR A 176 -16.59 5.63 -11.77
CA THR A 176 -17.69 6.43 -11.20
C THR A 176 -17.73 7.83 -11.81
N LEU A 177 -16.57 8.42 -12.08
CA LEU A 177 -16.42 9.73 -12.72
C LEU A 177 -16.62 9.70 -14.23
N THR A 178 -16.90 8.56 -14.87
CA THR A 178 -17.18 8.48 -16.31
C THR A 178 -18.64 8.17 -16.62
N ARG A 179 -19.48 8.05 -15.59
CA ARG A 179 -20.92 7.86 -15.75
C ARG A 179 -21.55 8.98 -16.60
N LEU A 180 -22.52 8.62 -17.43
CA LEU A 180 -23.21 9.53 -18.33
C LEU A 180 -24.21 10.43 -17.58
N GLU A 181 -24.92 9.87 -16.60
CA GLU A 181 -26.02 10.54 -15.90
C GLU A 181 -25.58 11.46 -14.75
N LYS A 182 -24.40 12.07 -14.82
CA LYS A 182 -23.96 12.99 -13.77
C LYS A 182 -24.97 14.15 -13.62
N PRO A 183 -25.30 14.57 -12.39
CA PRO A 183 -24.68 14.17 -11.12
C PRO A 183 -25.24 12.89 -10.49
N LEU A 184 -26.31 12.32 -11.06
CA LEU A 184 -27.05 11.18 -10.51
C LEU A 184 -26.25 9.88 -10.57
N TYR A 185 -26.71 8.89 -9.81
CA TYR A 185 -26.20 7.53 -9.78
C TYR A 185 -27.36 6.60 -10.14
N SER A 186 -27.44 6.17 -11.40
CA SER A 186 -28.41 5.17 -11.83
C SER A 186 -27.81 3.77 -11.77
N GLY A 187 -28.64 2.80 -11.41
CA GLY A 187 -28.29 1.39 -11.41
C GLY A 187 -27.37 0.94 -10.26
N ILE A 188 -27.50 -0.35 -9.92
CA ILE A 188 -26.76 -0.98 -8.83
C ILE A 188 -25.23 -1.01 -9.08
N GLU A 189 -24.82 -0.98 -10.35
CA GLU A 189 -23.40 -0.95 -10.77
C GLU A 189 -22.72 0.36 -10.37
N GLY A 190 -23.38 1.50 -10.62
CA GLY A 190 -22.89 2.80 -10.19
C GLY A 190 -22.85 2.91 -8.67
N TRP A 191 -23.88 2.38 -8.00
CA TRP A 191 -23.98 2.40 -6.53
C TRP A 191 -22.88 1.60 -5.87
N VAL A 192 -22.61 0.38 -6.36
CA VAL A 192 -21.58 -0.48 -5.74
C VAL A 192 -20.19 0.13 -5.92
N LEU A 193 -19.88 0.77 -7.05
CA LEU A 193 -18.59 1.45 -7.24
C LEU A 193 -18.46 2.72 -6.38
N ALA A 194 -19.54 3.49 -6.26
CA ALA A 194 -19.60 4.68 -5.41
C ALA A 194 -19.45 4.34 -3.92
N TRP A 195 -19.89 3.16 -3.49
CA TRP A 195 -19.71 2.67 -2.13
C TRP A 195 -18.36 1.98 -1.91
N SER A 196 -17.91 1.19 -2.88
CA SER A 196 -16.68 0.41 -2.80
C SER A 196 -15.44 1.30 -2.72
N SER A 197 -15.37 2.35 -3.54
CA SER A 197 -14.16 3.20 -3.61
C SER A 197 -13.85 3.90 -2.27
N PRO A 198 -14.81 4.54 -1.57
CA PRO A 198 -14.57 5.11 -0.24
C PRO A 198 -14.19 4.06 0.81
N VAL A 199 -14.83 2.88 0.81
CA VAL A 199 -14.48 1.80 1.75
C VAL A 199 -13.03 1.37 1.56
N GLN A 200 -12.58 1.24 0.32
CA GLN A 200 -11.18 0.92 0.00
C GLN A 200 -10.21 1.99 0.55
N PHE A 201 -10.52 3.28 0.37
CA PHE A 201 -9.70 4.37 0.92
C PHE A 201 -9.59 4.34 2.44
N ILE A 202 -10.71 4.11 3.11
CA ILE A 202 -10.71 3.99 4.58
C ILE A 202 -9.86 2.79 4.99
N CYS A 203 -9.96 1.65 4.29
CA CYS A 203 -9.15 0.47 4.55
C CYS A 203 -7.66 0.74 4.32
N VAL A 204 -7.26 1.51 3.31
CA VAL A 204 -5.85 1.94 3.10
C VAL A 204 -5.32 2.65 4.34
N ILE A 205 -6.09 3.59 4.90
CA ILE A 205 -5.70 4.32 6.12
C ILE A 205 -5.57 3.35 7.29
N LEU A 206 -6.58 2.49 7.51
CA LEU A 206 -6.56 1.50 8.58
C LEU A 206 -5.35 0.57 8.49
N LEU A 207 -4.99 0.11 7.29
CA LEU A 207 -3.87 -0.80 7.06
C LEU A 207 -2.52 -0.12 7.30
N PHE A 208 -2.34 1.14 6.90
CA PHE A 208 -1.13 1.89 7.25
C PHE A 208 -0.98 2.07 8.76
N VAL A 209 -2.06 2.46 9.44
CA VAL A 209 -2.04 2.61 10.90
C VAL A 209 -1.81 1.25 11.56
N ALA A 210 -2.39 0.18 11.02
CA ALA A 210 -2.16 -1.18 11.49
C ALA A 210 -0.70 -1.61 11.37
N ILE A 211 -0.01 -1.34 10.25
CA ILE A 211 1.43 -1.62 10.08
C ILE A 211 2.22 -1.00 11.24
N TYR A 212 2.00 0.29 11.53
CA TYR A 212 2.66 0.97 12.63
C TYR A 212 2.32 0.36 14.00
N LYS A 213 1.03 0.21 14.30
CA LYS A 213 0.54 -0.24 15.62
C LYS A 213 0.92 -1.70 15.90
N ILE A 214 0.80 -2.60 14.93
CA ILE A 214 1.23 -4.00 15.06
C ILE A 214 2.75 -4.07 15.26
N ALA A 215 3.53 -3.31 14.50
CA ALA A 215 4.98 -3.24 14.69
C ALA A 215 5.38 -2.68 16.07
N ALA A 216 4.57 -1.77 16.63
CA ALA A 216 4.66 -1.24 17.98
C ALA A 216 4.08 -2.17 19.06
N ARG A 217 3.62 -3.38 18.68
CA ARG A 217 2.97 -4.37 19.56
C ARG A 217 1.70 -3.86 20.25
N LYS A 218 0.93 -3.03 19.55
CA LYS A 218 -0.32 -2.45 20.03
C LYS A 218 -1.51 -3.22 19.44
N MET A 219 -2.36 -3.75 20.32
CA MET A 219 -3.52 -4.58 19.97
C MET A 219 -4.52 -3.86 19.07
N GLU A 220 -4.60 -2.53 19.20
CA GLU A 220 -5.42 -1.66 18.36
C GLU A 220 -5.07 -1.83 16.88
N GLY A 221 -3.79 -2.07 16.55
CA GLY A 221 -3.36 -2.34 15.19
C GLY A 221 -3.91 -3.65 14.61
N TRP A 222 -4.05 -4.68 15.44
CA TRP A 222 -4.66 -5.94 15.02
C TRP A 222 -6.14 -5.76 14.70
N TRP A 223 -6.87 -5.01 15.53
CA TRP A 223 -8.28 -4.69 15.26
C TRP A 223 -8.44 -3.86 13.99
N MET A 224 -7.57 -2.87 13.75
CA MET A 224 -7.59 -2.09 12.50
C MET A 224 -7.36 -2.96 11.27
N ALA A 225 -6.38 -3.87 11.31
CA ALA A 225 -6.14 -4.81 10.22
C ALA A 225 -7.32 -5.79 10.02
N LEU A 226 -7.94 -6.26 11.11
CA LEU A 226 -9.08 -7.15 11.07
C LEU A 226 -10.30 -6.47 10.44
N VAL A 227 -10.63 -5.25 10.90
CA VAL A 227 -11.73 -4.45 10.36
C VAL A 227 -11.49 -4.20 8.88
N ALA A 228 -10.29 -3.76 8.50
CA ALA A 228 -9.95 -3.57 7.09
C ALA A 228 -10.11 -4.86 6.27
N ALA A 229 -9.58 -6.00 6.74
CA ALA A 229 -9.68 -7.27 6.02
C ALA A 229 -11.14 -7.70 5.84
N VAL A 230 -11.97 -7.64 6.88
CA VAL A 230 -13.40 -7.98 6.82
C VAL A 230 -14.14 -7.04 5.88
N SER A 231 -13.92 -5.73 6.00
CA SER A 231 -14.55 -4.73 5.11
C SER A 231 -14.17 -4.96 3.65
N LEU A 232 -12.92 -5.31 3.37
CA LEU A 232 -12.45 -5.60 2.01
C LEU A 232 -13.07 -6.87 1.45
N VAL A 233 -13.18 -7.96 2.23
CA VAL A 233 -13.90 -9.17 1.79
C VAL A 233 -15.37 -8.84 1.50
N ALA A 234 -16.03 -8.18 2.44
CA ALA A 234 -17.44 -7.84 2.38
C ALA A 234 -17.77 -6.89 1.22
N MET A 235 -16.84 -6.02 0.83
CA MET A 235 -17.02 -5.09 -0.28
C MET A 235 -16.62 -5.69 -1.63
N ASN A 236 -15.48 -6.36 -1.69
CA ASN A 236 -14.93 -6.88 -2.95
C ASN A 236 -15.80 -7.99 -3.53
N THR A 237 -16.33 -8.87 -2.69
CA THR A 237 -17.14 -10.02 -3.12
C THR A 237 -18.40 -9.60 -3.89
N PRO A 238 -19.33 -8.80 -3.33
CA PRO A 238 -20.51 -8.36 -4.07
C PRO A 238 -20.15 -7.46 -5.26
N THR A 239 -19.11 -6.63 -5.14
CA THR A 239 -18.66 -5.79 -6.27
C THR A 239 -18.24 -6.66 -7.46
N GLN A 240 -17.47 -7.73 -7.23
CA GLN A 240 -17.07 -8.65 -8.29
C GLN A 240 -18.28 -9.36 -8.91
N ILE A 241 -19.21 -9.86 -8.08
CA ILE A 241 -20.40 -10.56 -8.56
C ILE A 241 -21.22 -9.65 -9.47
N ILE A 242 -21.49 -8.42 -9.05
CA ILE A 242 -22.24 -7.45 -9.85
C ILE A 242 -21.50 -7.14 -11.15
N ARG A 243 -20.18 -6.89 -11.10
CA ARG A 243 -19.39 -6.63 -12.30
C ARG A 243 -19.41 -7.81 -13.28
N THR A 244 -19.27 -9.04 -12.81
CA THR A 244 -19.28 -10.23 -13.68
C THR A 244 -20.65 -10.53 -14.27
N LEU A 245 -21.74 -10.31 -13.52
CA LEU A 245 -23.09 -10.71 -13.95
C LEU A 245 -23.86 -9.61 -14.69
N ARG A 246 -23.48 -8.34 -14.51
CA ARG A 246 -24.27 -7.20 -14.99
C ARG A 246 -23.50 -6.26 -15.94
N THR A 247 -22.18 -6.39 -16.02
CA THR A 247 -21.35 -5.53 -16.89
C THR A 247 -20.49 -6.36 -17.83
N ASP A 248 -20.02 -5.75 -18.92
CA ASP A 248 -19.03 -6.35 -19.83
C ASP A 248 -17.59 -6.34 -19.26
N ALA A 249 -17.43 -6.12 -17.95
CA ALA A 249 -16.12 -6.05 -17.32
C ALA A 249 -15.49 -7.44 -17.19
N THR A 250 -14.36 -7.64 -17.86
CA THR A 250 -13.58 -8.90 -17.81
C THR A 250 -12.55 -8.94 -16.67
N SER A 251 -12.31 -7.81 -16.01
CA SER A 251 -11.32 -7.72 -14.92
C SER A 251 -11.77 -8.48 -13.67
N ILE A 252 -10.88 -9.25 -13.07
CA ILE A 252 -11.10 -10.00 -11.82
C ILE A 252 -10.44 -9.34 -10.60
N ASP A 253 -10.16 -8.03 -10.69
CA ASP A 253 -9.37 -7.33 -9.67
C ASP A 253 -10.04 -7.36 -8.28
N TYR A 254 -11.37 -7.29 -8.22
CA TYR A 254 -12.10 -7.40 -6.95
C TYR A 254 -12.07 -8.84 -6.41
N LEU A 255 -12.09 -9.87 -7.25
CA LEU A 255 -11.88 -11.25 -6.80
C LEU A 255 -10.49 -11.42 -6.17
N ILE A 256 -9.45 -10.89 -6.83
CA ILE A 256 -8.08 -10.91 -6.31
C ILE A 256 -8.04 -10.20 -4.95
N GLY A 257 -8.66 -9.03 -4.84
CA GLY A 257 -8.77 -8.29 -3.58
C GLY A 257 -9.48 -9.08 -2.49
N ALA A 258 -10.59 -9.75 -2.81
CA ALA A 258 -11.31 -10.60 -1.88
C ALA A 258 -10.42 -11.74 -1.38
N LEU A 259 -9.74 -12.48 -2.28
CA LEU A 259 -8.85 -13.58 -1.93
C LEU A 259 -7.67 -13.13 -1.06
N LEU A 260 -7.01 -12.03 -1.41
CA LEU A 260 -5.91 -11.48 -0.62
C LEU A 260 -6.37 -10.99 0.76
N SER A 261 -7.54 -10.35 0.84
CA SER A 261 -8.12 -9.93 2.12
C SER A 261 -8.55 -11.11 2.99
N THR A 262 -9.05 -12.19 2.40
CA THR A 262 -9.32 -13.46 3.09
C THR A 262 -8.03 -14.09 3.61
N ALA A 263 -6.95 -14.08 2.83
CA ALA A 263 -5.65 -14.56 3.29
C ALA A 263 -5.13 -13.75 4.49
N LEU A 264 -5.23 -12.42 4.45
CA LEU A 264 -4.92 -11.56 5.61
C LEU A 264 -5.82 -11.89 6.80
N LEU A 265 -7.13 -12.09 6.59
CA LEU A 265 -8.08 -12.46 7.63
C LEU A 265 -7.69 -13.78 8.32
N VAL A 266 -7.37 -14.82 7.54
CA VAL A 266 -6.89 -16.10 8.05
C VAL A 266 -5.63 -15.90 8.89
N ILE A 267 -4.65 -15.15 8.38
CA ILE A 267 -3.42 -14.82 9.11
C ILE A 267 -3.72 -14.16 10.47
N LEU A 268 -4.66 -13.21 10.51
CA LEU A 268 -5.01 -12.48 11.73
C LEU A 268 -5.77 -13.34 12.75
N LEU A 269 -6.58 -14.29 12.28
CA LEU A 269 -7.39 -15.17 13.12
C LEU A 269 -6.61 -16.35 13.68
N LEU A 270 -5.45 -16.70 13.11
CA LEU A 270 -4.59 -17.76 13.64
C LEU A 270 -4.08 -17.41 15.05
N PRO A 271 -4.44 -18.18 16.10
CA PRO A 271 -4.06 -17.86 17.47
C PRO A 271 -2.54 -17.80 17.65
N LYS A 272 -1.80 -18.69 16.97
CA LYS A 272 -0.32 -18.72 17.01
C LYS A 272 0.29 -17.40 16.55
N ILE A 273 -0.27 -16.76 15.51
CA ILE A 273 0.22 -15.48 14.99
C ILE A 273 -0.10 -14.36 15.97
N LYS A 274 -1.34 -14.31 16.46
CA LYS A 274 -1.76 -13.31 17.45
C LYS A 274 -0.89 -13.35 18.71
N ARG A 275 -0.69 -14.53 19.28
CA ARG A 275 0.19 -14.72 20.45
C ARG A 275 1.62 -14.27 20.15
N ALA A 276 2.20 -14.71 19.04
CA ALA A 276 3.57 -14.34 18.67
C ALA A 276 3.78 -12.83 18.46
N LEU A 277 2.75 -12.08 18.03
CA LEU A 277 2.82 -10.63 17.84
C LEU A 277 2.78 -9.86 19.17
N PHE A 278 1.89 -10.25 20.08
CA PHE A 278 1.52 -9.43 21.23
C PHE A 278 1.96 -10.00 22.57
N GLU A 279 1.96 -11.31 22.75
CA GLU A 279 2.37 -11.96 24.00
C GLU A 279 3.90 -12.06 24.09
N GLU A 280 4.42 -12.09 25.31
CA GLU A 280 5.82 -12.44 25.54
C GLU A 280 5.94 -13.96 25.52
N PRO A 281 7.00 -14.53 24.90
CA PRO A 281 7.21 -15.98 24.96
C PRO A 281 7.29 -16.37 26.43
N ALA A 282 6.54 -17.42 26.82
CA ALA A 282 6.68 -18.03 28.13
C ALA A 282 8.18 -18.34 28.34
N SER A 283 8.73 -17.78 29.41
CA SER A 283 10.12 -17.92 29.84
C SER A 283 10.51 -19.38 30.03
#